data_AF-A0A017T5E0-F1
#
_entry.id   AF-A0A017T5E0-F1
#
_cell.length_a   1.000
_cell.length_b   1.000
_cell.length_c   1.000
_cell.angle_alpha   90.00
_cell.angle_beta   90.00
_cell.angle_gamma   90.00
#
_symmetry.space_group_name_H-M   'P 1'
#
loop_
_entity.id
_entity.type
_entity.pdbx_description
1 polymer ?
#
loop_
_entity_poly.entity_id
_entity_poly.type
_entity_poly.pdbx_seq_one_letter_code
_entity_poly.pdbx_strand_id
1 'polypeptide(L)'
;MTNAIHANSSLRITKINQAGSWRKGTALKPKDGFEIDIDLIVYLDVAEATRSDVSTLHGIIVGLLRDVYGSKASDDFKESKKTVGIEFRTSGLKVDLVPVIPVQSPADYVWQPEVGGGGSFLTSPTKQLGFVLALKDRDPRYTSVVRLLKRWRNMAELRDELSSFTLELICAHIVGTQGPPPRIEEGLLRVLTYIATTELKQPVSFADAIRSCPSTASPVRIFDPTNNENNVTSRLGEQERRTIVARAADALETLNYARTVDAKGTTMECWKEVFGPSFRIEEV
;
A
#
# COMPACT_ATOMS: atom_id res chain seq x y z
N MET A 1 -22.90 7.58 -0.17
CA MET A 1 -22.67 6.59 -1.24
C MET A 1 -23.52 5.34 -1.06
N THR A 2 -23.50 4.62 0.06
CA THR A 2 -24.30 3.39 0.26
C THR A 2 -25.79 3.58 -0.01
N ASN A 3 -26.39 4.66 0.51
CA ASN A 3 -27.79 5.00 0.23
C ASN A 3 -28.07 5.28 -1.25
N ALA A 4 -27.09 5.83 -1.99
CA ALA A 4 -27.23 6.11 -3.41
C ALA A 4 -27.14 4.85 -4.27
N ILE A 5 -26.36 3.84 -3.85
CA ILE A 5 -26.34 2.52 -4.50
C ILE A 5 -27.72 1.87 -4.37
N HIS A 6 -28.31 1.88 -3.17
CA HIS A 6 -29.65 1.32 -2.96
C HIS A 6 -30.75 2.11 -3.70
N ALA A 7 -30.61 3.43 -3.79
CA ALA A 7 -31.57 4.29 -4.49
C ALA A 7 -31.47 4.18 -6.03
N ASN A 8 -30.39 3.61 -6.56
CA ASN A 8 -30.12 3.59 -7.99
C ASN A 8 -29.72 2.19 -8.44
N SER A 9 -30.71 1.29 -8.48
CA SER A 9 -30.57 -0.11 -8.89
C SER A 9 -30.12 -0.31 -10.34
N SER A 10 -30.07 0.76 -11.13
CA SER A 10 -29.50 0.75 -12.48
C SER A 10 -27.97 0.77 -12.49
N LEU A 11 -27.36 1.22 -11.39
CA LEU A 11 -25.92 1.25 -11.23
C LEU A 11 -25.43 -0.16 -10.95
N ARG A 12 -24.54 -0.65 -11.82
CA ARG A 12 -23.89 -1.97 -11.75
C ARG A 12 -22.88 -2.08 -10.60
N ILE A 13 -23.24 -1.61 -9.40
CA ILE A 13 -22.40 -1.51 -8.21
C ILE A 13 -23.11 -2.24 -7.08
N THR A 14 -22.46 -3.25 -6.51
CA THR A 14 -23.06 -4.12 -5.48
C THR A 14 -22.61 -3.77 -4.08
N LYS A 15 -21.39 -3.25 -3.93
CA LYS A 15 -20.77 -3.02 -2.61
C LYS A 15 -19.67 -1.97 -2.71
N ILE A 16 -19.51 -1.18 -1.65
CA ILE A 16 -18.32 -0.33 -1.46
C ILE A 16 -17.71 -0.64 -0.09
N ASN A 17 -16.41 -0.93 -0.07
CA ASN A 17 -15.65 -1.18 1.15
C ASN A 17 -14.52 -0.16 1.31
N GLN A 18 -14.32 0.33 2.53
CA GLN A 18 -13.09 1.06 2.84
C GLN A 18 -11.90 0.10 2.89
N ALA A 19 -10.81 0.49 2.25
CA ALA A 19 -9.58 -0.28 2.16
C ALA A 19 -8.37 0.56 2.56
N GLY A 20 -7.19 0.11 2.14
CA GLY A 20 -5.98 0.89 2.24
C GLY A 20 -5.49 1.16 3.65
N SER A 21 -4.69 2.21 3.79
CA SER A 21 -3.90 2.46 5.01
C SER A 21 -4.77 2.83 6.21
N TRP A 22 -5.94 3.43 6.00
CA TRP A 22 -6.89 3.72 7.07
C TRP A 22 -7.46 2.46 7.69
N ARG A 23 -7.96 1.54 6.86
CA ARG A 23 -8.55 0.27 7.35
C ARG A 23 -7.50 -0.63 8.00
N LYS A 24 -6.28 -0.62 7.47
CA LYS A 24 -5.13 -1.35 8.04
C LYS A 24 -4.60 -0.71 9.33
N GLY A 25 -4.85 0.58 9.54
CA GLY A 25 -4.30 1.35 10.67
C GLY A 25 -2.84 1.78 10.45
N THR A 26 -2.40 1.89 9.20
CA THR A 26 -1.05 2.29 8.79
C THR A 26 -1.01 3.68 8.12
N ALA A 27 -2.11 4.43 8.16
CA ALA A 27 -2.16 5.81 7.67
C ALA A 27 -1.14 6.71 8.43
N LEU A 28 -0.49 7.61 7.69
CA LEU A 28 0.38 8.64 8.26
C LEU A 28 -0.46 9.84 8.71
N LYS A 29 0.03 10.59 9.71
CA LYS A 29 -0.67 11.79 10.18
C LYS A 29 -0.51 12.92 9.16
N PRO A 30 -1.53 13.76 8.93
CA PRO A 30 -1.46 14.86 7.97
C PRO A 30 -0.49 15.99 8.37
N LYS A 31 -0.12 16.06 9.66
CA LYS A 31 0.69 17.14 10.24
C LYS A 31 2.09 17.30 9.63
N ASP A 32 2.56 16.30 8.89
CA ASP A 32 3.87 16.31 8.24
C ASP A 32 3.79 16.69 6.74
N GLY A 33 2.68 17.30 6.30
CA GLY A 33 2.47 17.66 4.89
C GLY A 33 2.09 16.46 4.02
N PHE A 34 1.78 15.30 4.61
CA PHE A 34 1.31 14.12 3.88
C PHE A 34 -0.17 14.25 3.54
N GLU A 35 -0.50 13.98 2.28
CA GLU A 35 -1.88 14.01 1.78
C GLU A 35 -2.76 12.99 2.50
N ILE A 36 -4.02 13.38 2.72
CA ILE A 36 -5.05 12.48 3.24
C ILE A 36 -5.69 11.76 2.06
N ASP A 37 -5.47 10.46 2.01
CA ASP A 37 -6.00 9.58 0.97
C ASP A 37 -6.87 8.49 1.59
N ILE A 38 -8.07 8.31 1.07
CA ILE A 38 -9.01 7.25 1.45
C ILE A 38 -9.23 6.34 0.26
N ASP A 39 -8.76 5.09 0.38
CA ASP A 39 -9.02 4.05 -0.59
C ASP A 39 -10.40 3.41 -0.37
N LEU A 40 -11.23 3.40 -1.41
CA LEU A 40 -12.49 2.67 -1.48
C LEU A 40 -12.43 1.61 -2.58
N ILE A 41 -12.91 0.41 -2.29
CA ILE A 41 -13.07 -0.66 -3.27
C ILE A 41 -14.52 -0.71 -3.70
N VAL A 42 -14.76 -0.61 -5.00
CA VAL A 42 -16.08 -0.61 -5.61
C VAL A 42 -16.31 -1.91 -6.35
N TYR A 43 -17.22 -2.72 -5.85
CA TYR A 43 -17.57 -4.02 -6.44
C TYR A 43 -18.61 -3.81 -7.54
N LEU A 44 -18.28 -4.26 -8.75
CA LEU A 44 -19.07 -4.06 -9.95
C LEU A 44 -19.75 -5.36 -10.37
N ASP A 45 -21.04 -5.28 -10.68
CA ASP A 45 -21.83 -6.36 -11.27
C ASP A 45 -21.82 -6.24 -12.79
N VAL A 46 -20.72 -6.70 -13.38
CA VAL A 46 -20.48 -6.71 -14.82
C VAL A 46 -19.94 -8.07 -15.23
N ALA A 47 -20.05 -8.40 -16.52
CA ALA A 47 -19.47 -9.63 -17.04
C ALA A 47 -17.95 -9.67 -16.80
N GLU A 48 -17.42 -10.85 -16.47
CA GLU A 48 -15.98 -11.04 -16.25
C GLU A 48 -15.14 -10.62 -17.47
N ALA A 49 -15.67 -10.72 -18.69
CA ALA A 49 -15.00 -10.26 -19.91
C ALA A 49 -14.64 -8.76 -19.87
N THR A 50 -15.31 -7.95 -19.04
CA THR A 50 -15.06 -6.51 -18.86
C THR A 50 -13.90 -6.23 -17.88
N ARG A 51 -13.30 -7.24 -17.26
CA ARG A 51 -12.26 -7.09 -16.20
C ARG A 51 -11.03 -6.27 -16.55
N SER A 52 -10.69 -6.20 -17.84
CA SER A 52 -9.55 -5.41 -18.32
C SER A 52 -9.98 -4.11 -19.00
N ASP A 53 -11.29 -3.87 -19.19
CA ASP A 53 -11.82 -2.66 -19.81
C ASP A 53 -11.97 -1.54 -18.78
N VAL A 54 -10.84 -0.93 -18.44
CA VAL A 54 -10.74 0.14 -17.43
C VAL A 54 -11.68 1.30 -17.74
N SER A 55 -11.85 1.66 -19.02
CA SER A 55 -12.72 2.76 -19.45
C SER A 55 -14.18 2.51 -19.05
N THR A 56 -14.69 1.30 -19.34
CA THR A 56 -16.05 0.93 -18.94
C THR A 56 -16.21 0.90 -17.42
N LEU A 57 -15.24 0.33 -16.69
CA LEU A 57 -15.30 0.25 -15.22
C LEU A 57 -15.27 1.65 -14.57
N HIS A 58 -14.42 2.55 -15.07
CA HIS A 58 -14.35 3.93 -14.61
C HIS A 58 -15.63 4.70 -14.94
N GLY A 59 -16.18 4.53 -16.14
CA GLY A 59 -17.43 5.17 -16.54
C GLY A 59 -18.60 4.84 -15.60
N ILE A 60 -18.68 3.60 -15.11
CA ILE A 60 -19.68 3.19 -14.11
C ILE A 60 -19.49 3.95 -12.79
N ILE A 61 -18.24 4.05 -12.30
CA ILE A 61 -17.93 4.75 -11.06
C ILE A 61 -18.18 6.26 -11.20
N VAL A 62 -17.74 6.87 -12.30
CA VAL A 62 -17.97 8.30 -12.58
C VAL A 62 -19.47 8.60 -12.66
N GLY A 63 -20.27 7.71 -13.26
CA GLY A 63 -21.73 7.80 -13.26
C GLY A 63 -22.30 7.87 -11.84
N LEU A 64 -21.92 6.92 -10.97
CA LEU A 64 -22.31 6.96 -9.55
C LEU A 64 -21.88 8.28 -8.88
N LEU A 65 -20.63 8.70 -9.09
CA LEU A 65 -20.11 9.90 -8.44
C LEU A 65 -20.87 11.16 -8.89
N ARG A 66 -21.25 11.27 -10.16
CA ARG A 66 -22.09 12.36 -10.67
C ARG A 66 -23.49 12.33 -10.08
N ASP A 67 -24.08 11.16 -9.91
CA ASP A 67 -25.40 11.02 -9.28
C ASP A 67 -25.37 11.43 -7.80
N VAL A 68 -24.33 11.02 -7.06
CA VAL A 68 -24.18 11.34 -5.63
C VAL A 68 -23.77 12.79 -5.39
N TYR A 69 -22.90 13.32 -6.25
CA TYR A 69 -22.27 14.63 -6.10
C TYR A 69 -22.55 15.54 -7.29
N GLY A 70 -23.80 15.60 -7.76
CA GLY A 70 -24.18 16.35 -8.97
C GLY A 70 -23.86 17.85 -8.96
N SER A 71 -23.54 18.42 -7.79
CA SER A 71 -23.08 19.80 -7.65
C SER A 71 -21.55 19.98 -7.76
N LYS A 72 -20.76 18.90 -7.87
CA LYS A 72 -19.30 18.97 -8.05
C LYS A 72 -18.93 19.24 -9.50
N ALA A 73 -17.80 19.91 -9.70
CA ALA A 73 -17.28 20.14 -11.04
C ALA A 73 -16.80 18.82 -11.65
N SER A 74 -16.96 18.65 -12.97
CA SER A 74 -16.47 17.47 -13.68
C SER A 74 -14.97 17.22 -13.45
N ASP A 75 -14.19 18.31 -13.33
CA ASP A 75 -12.75 18.27 -13.10
C ASP A 75 -12.35 17.78 -11.69
N ASP A 76 -13.31 17.67 -10.76
CA ASP A 76 -13.08 17.06 -9.45
C ASP A 76 -13.03 15.53 -9.53
N PHE A 77 -13.49 14.93 -10.65
CA PHE A 77 -13.39 13.50 -10.93
C PHE A 77 -12.15 13.25 -11.79
N LYS A 78 -11.10 12.71 -11.16
CA LYS A 78 -9.80 12.49 -11.81
C LYS A 78 -9.62 11.01 -12.06
N GLU A 79 -9.73 10.59 -13.31
CA GLU A 79 -9.37 9.21 -13.67
C GLU A 79 -7.85 9.04 -13.67
N SER A 80 -7.39 7.99 -12.99
CA SER A 80 -6.00 7.56 -13.02
C SER A 80 -5.85 6.32 -13.91
N LYS A 81 -4.65 5.74 -13.94
CA LYS A 81 -4.40 4.47 -14.63
C LYS A 81 -5.09 3.26 -13.97
N LYS A 82 -5.66 3.40 -12.77
CA LYS A 82 -6.17 2.27 -11.95
C LYS A 82 -7.45 2.60 -11.16
N THR A 83 -7.69 3.87 -10.90
CA THR A 83 -8.73 4.34 -9.96
C THR A 83 -9.46 5.51 -10.55
N VAL A 84 -10.67 5.75 -10.03
CA VAL A 84 -11.34 7.04 -10.18
C VAL A 84 -11.14 7.81 -8.88
N GLY A 85 -10.39 8.90 -8.95
CA GLY A 85 -10.17 9.80 -7.82
C GLY A 85 -11.24 10.87 -7.73
N ILE A 86 -11.60 11.25 -6.50
CA ILE A 86 -12.42 12.42 -6.21
C ILE A 86 -11.72 13.30 -5.16
N GLU A 87 -11.63 14.59 -5.46
CA GLU A 87 -10.99 15.57 -4.58
C GLU A 87 -12.03 16.48 -3.89
N PHE A 88 -11.97 16.56 -2.56
CA PHE A 88 -12.78 17.46 -1.76
C PHE A 88 -11.98 18.73 -1.45
N ARG A 89 -12.01 19.71 -2.36
CA ARG A 89 -11.18 20.94 -2.30
C ARG A 89 -11.21 21.66 -0.95
N THR A 90 -12.37 21.74 -0.30
CA THR A 90 -12.51 22.41 1.01
C THR A 90 -11.72 21.71 2.13
N SER A 91 -11.68 20.38 2.13
CA SER A 91 -11.00 19.61 3.18
C SER A 91 -9.61 19.12 2.77
N GLY A 92 -9.24 19.22 1.49
CA GLY A 92 -8.03 18.61 0.93
C GLY A 92 -8.04 17.08 0.93
N LEU A 93 -9.21 16.46 1.15
CA LEU A 93 -9.36 15.00 1.18
C LEU A 93 -9.38 14.46 -0.24
N LYS A 94 -8.54 13.48 -0.52
CA LYS A 94 -8.59 12.68 -1.75
C LYS A 94 -9.18 11.32 -1.44
N VAL A 95 -10.04 10.84 -2.33
CA VAL A 95 -10.64 9.50 -2.23
C VAL A 95 -10.41 8.79 -3.54
N ASP A 96 -9.75 7.64 -3.47
CA ASP A 96 -9.48 6.78 -4.61
C ASP A 96 -10.46 5.61 -4.65
N LEU A 97 -11.23 5.49 -5.74
CA LEU A 97 -12.17 4.40 -5.95
C LEU A 97 -11.56 3.36 -6.90
N VAL A 98 -11.28 2.16 -6.37
CA VAL A 98 -10.70 1.03 -7.10
C VAL A 98 -11.83 0.12 -7.59
N PRO A 99 -12.04 -0.02 -8.92
CA PRO A 99 -13.01 -0.96 -9.46
C PRO A 99 -12.54 -2.41 -9.27
N VAL A 100 -13.46 -3.28 -8.87
CA VAL A 100 -13.23 -4.73 -8.80
C VAL A 100 -14.45 -5.51 -9.27
N ILE A 101 -14.23 -6.69 -9.85
CA ILE A 101 -15.30 -7.60 -10.28
C ILE A 101 -15.23 -8.87 -9.43
N PRO A 102 -16.26 -9.23 -8.65
CA PRO A 102 -16.29 -10.49 -7.90
C PRO A 102 -16.10 -11.72 -8.80
N VAL A 103 -15.39 -12.73 -8.30
CA VAL A 103 -15.38 -14.06 -8.94
C VAL A 103 -16.16 -15.07 -8.11
N GLN A 104 -16.74 -16.07 -8.77
CA GLN A 104 -17.48 -17.14 -8.08
C GLN A 104 -16.53 -18.11 -7.37
N SER A 105 -15.39 -18.41 -7.98
CA SER A 105 -14.37 -19.31 -7.42
C SER A 105 -12.98 -18.82 -7.79
N PRO A 106 -12.05 -18.71 -6.82
CA PRO A 106 -12.24 -18.94 -5.38
C PRO A 106 -13.10 -17.84 -4.72
N ALA A 107 -13.86 -18.22 -3.68
CA ALA A 107 -14.69 -17.28 -2.92
C ALA A 107 -13.85 -16.16 -2.28
N ASP A 108 -14.45 -14.97 -2.16
CA ASP A 108 -13.85 -13.72 -1.67
C ASP A 108 -12.73 -13.13 -2.55
N TYR A 109 -12.49 -13.67 -3.74
CA TYR A 109 -11.58 -13.08 -4.72
C TYR A 109 -12.32 -12.16 -5.69
N VAL A 110 -11.55 -11.29 -6.31
CA VAL A 110 -12.00 -10.35 -7.32
C VAL A 110 -10.96 -10.24 -8.44
N TRP A 111 -11.41 -9.95 -9.65
CA TRP A 111 -10.58 -9.37 -10.67
C TRP A 111 -10.40 -7.88 -10.40
N GLN A 112 -9.15 -7.42 -10.36
CA GLN A 112 -8.81 -6.02 -10.29
C GLN A 112 -8.00 -5.64 -11.54
N PRO A 113 -8.29 -4.50 -12.19
CA PRO A 113 -7.49 -4.04 -13.31
C PRO A 113 -6.03 -3.76 -12.93
N GLU A 114 -5.12 -4.08 -13.84
CA GLU A 114 -3.73 -3.65 -13.73
C GLU A 114 -3.62 -2.16 -14.03
N VAL A 115 -2.71 -1.48 -13.32
CA VAL A 115 -2.47 -0.05 -13.53
C VAL A 115 -2.00 0.18 -14.98
N GLY A 116 -2.74 0.95 -15.75
CA GLY A 116 -2.43 1.28 -17.14
C GLY A 116 -3.13 0.38 -18.16
N GLY A 117 -4.10 -0.44 -17.74
CA GLY A 117 -4.98 -1.18 -18.63
C GLY A 117 -4.35 -2.39 -19.33
N GLY A 118 -3.16 -2.81 -18.88
CA GLY A 118 -2.43 -3.96 -19.46
C GLY A 118 -3.06 -5.33 -19.20
N GLY A 119 -4.12 -5.40 -18.40
CA GLY A 119 -4.80 -6.63 -18.04
C GLY A 119 -5.54 -6.51 -16.72
N SER A 120 -5.73 -7.66 -16.07
CA SER A 120 -6.29 -7.76 -14.73
C SER A 120 -5.66 -8.92 -13.98
N PHE A 121 -5.67 -8.83 -12.66
CA PHE A 121 -5.12 -9.85 -11.77
C PHE A 121 -6.14 -10.26 -10.71
N LEU A 122 -6.04 -11.51 -10.28
CA LEU A 122 -6.95 -12.10 -9.31
C LEU A 122 -6.39 -11.86 -7.90
N THR A 123 -7.13 -11.20 -7.02
CA THR A 123 -6.70 -10.90 -5.65
C THR A 123 -7.87 -10.93 -4.68
N SER A 124 -7.62 -10.86 -3.38
CA SER A 124 -8.68 -10.74 -2.37
C SER A 124 -8.37 -9.61 -1.38
N PRO A 125 -8.97 -8.42 -1.56
CA PRO A 125 -8.76 -7.30 -0.63
C PRO A 125 -9.20 -7.63 0.80
N THR A 126 -10.25 -8.44 0.95
CA THR A 126 -10.72 -8.91 2.25
C THR A 126 -9.67 -9.79 2.93
N LYS A 127 -9.10 -10.77 2.22
CA LYS A 127 -8.04 -11.63 2.76
C LYS A 127 -6.73 -10.88 2.99
N GLN A 128 -6.39 -9.90 2.16
CA GLN A 128 -5.25 -8.99 2.41
C GLN A 128 -5.44 -8.20 3.72
N LEU A 129 -6.66 -7.72 3.99
CA LEU A 129 -6.96 -7.08 5.26
C LEU A 129 -6.83 -8.08 6.42
N GLY A 130 -7.40 -9.28 6.29
CA GLY A 130 -7.28 -10.34 7.29
C GLY A 130 -5.82 -10.70 7.61
N PHE A 131 -4.99 -10.80 6.57
CA PHE A 131 -3.55 -11.02 6.69
C PHE A 131 -2.86 -9.92 7.52
N VAL A 132 -3.15 -8.65 7.24
CA VAL A 132 -2.59 -7.52 8.00
C VAL A 132 -3.12 -7.49 9.44
N LEU A 133 -4.39 -7.84 9.67
CA LEU A 133 -4.95 -7.92 11.02
C LEU A 133 -4.28 -9.02 11.84
N ALA A 134 -4.08 -10.22 11.28
CA ALA A 134 -3.37 -11.30 11.93
C ALA A 134 -1.91 -10.93 12.29
N LEU A 135 -1.23 -10.16 11.42
CA LEU A 135 0.11 -9.64 11.73
C LEU A 135 0.11 -8.66 12.89
N LYS A 136 -0.91 -7.79 12.99
CA LYS A 136 -1.04 -6.84 14.10
C LYS A 136 -1.34 -7.54 15.42
N ASP A 137 -2.12 -8.60 15.38
CA ASP A 137 -2.40 -9.41 16.58
C ASP A 137 -1.13 -10.14 17.04
N ARG A 138 -0.30 -10.60 16.10
CA ARG A 138 0.99 -11.22 16.39
C ARG A 138 2.07 -10.23 16.81
N ASP A 139 2.08 -9.02 16.26
CA ASP A 139 3.02 -7.96 16.59
C ASP A 139 2.32 -6.61 16.81
N PRO A 140 2.08 -6.22 18.08
CA PRO A 140 1.47 -4.94 18.42
C PRO A 140 2.22 -3.71 17.90
N ARG A 141 3.53 -3.85 17.60
CA ARG A 141 4.37 -2.75 17.08
C ARG A 141 4.32 -2.62 15.56
N TYR A 142 3.72 -3.58 14.85
CA TYR A 142 3.71 -3.65 13.39
C TYR A 142 3.27 -2.33 12.74
N THR A 143 2.17 -1.74 13.21
CA THR A 143 1.64 -0.49 12.63
C THR A 143 2.61 0.68 12.82
N SER A 144 3.30 0.75 13.96
CA SER A 144 4.30 1.79 14.23
C SER A 144 5.53 1.63 13.35
N VAL A 145 6.02 0.39 13.18
CA VAL A 145 7.15 0.08 12.29
C VAL A 145 6.81 0.43 10.84
N VAL A 146 5.65 0.00 10.34
CA VAL A 146 5.20 0.33 8.97
C VAL A 146 5.06 1.84 8.77
N ARG A 147 4.53 2.58 9.76
CA ARG A 147 4.42 4.05 9.67
C ARG A 147 5.80 4.73 9.62
N LEU A 148 6.76 4.28 10.43
CA LEU A 148 8.13 4.80 10.36
C LEU A 148 8.76 4.51 8.98
N LEU A 149 8.61 3.29 8.46
CA LEU A 149 9.12 2.93 7.14
C LEU A 149 8.47 3.74 6.02
N LYS A 150 7.16 3.96 6.07
CA LYS A 150 6.47 4.83 5.10
C LYS A 150 6.98 6.27 5.17
N ARG A 151 7.28 6.76 6.37
CA ARG A 151 7.86 8.08 6.58
C ARG A 151 9.28 8.17 6.02
N TRP A 152 10.15 7.22 6.35
CA TRP A 152 11.49 7.10 5.75
C TRP A 152 11.41 7.06 4.23
N ARG A 153 10.56 6.20 3.66
CA ARG A 153 10.34 6.06 2.22
C ARG A 153 9.95 7.40 1.57
N ASN A 154 9.09 8.18 2.22
CA ASN A 154 8.72 9.51 1.72
C ASN A 154 9.90 10.50 1.81
N MET A 155 10.66 10.51 2.90
CA MET A 155 11.82 11.39 3.08
C MET A 155 13.00 11.04 2.17
N ALA A 156 13.15 9.76 1.85
CA ALA A 156 14.13 9.25 0.89
C ALA A 156 13.69 9.42 -0.57
N GLU A 157 12.55 10.08 -0.81
CA GLU A 157 11.96 10.34 -2.14
C GLU A 157 11.64 9.09 -2.95
N LEU A 158 11.34 7.97 -2.27
CA LEU A 158 11.07 6.66 -2.89
C LEU A 158 9.58 6.40 -3.14
N ARG A 159 8.73 7.45 -3.16
CA ARG A 159 7.27 7.28 -3.15
C ARG A 159 6.77 6.53 -4.39
N ASP A 160 7.43 6.75 -5.52
CA ASP A 160 7.03 6.24 -6.83
C ASP A 160 7.58 4.83 -7.09
N GLU A 161 8.71 4.48 -6.48
CA GLU A 161 9.38 3.18 -6.62
C GLU A 161 8.90 2.16 -5.59
N LEU A 162 8.74 2.58 -4.32
CA LEU A 162 8.48 1.68 -3.21
C LEU A 162 7.10 1.91 -2.62
N SER A 163 6.15 1.03 -2.96
CA SER A 163 4.77 1.14 -2.49
C SER A 163 4.65 0.87 -0.98
N SER A 164 3.61 1.45 -0.35
CA SER A 164 3.29 1.16 1.07
C SER A 164 2.99 -0.32 1.29
N PHE A 165 2.33 -0.98 0.32
CA PHE A 165 2.00 -2.39 0.44
C PHE A 165 3.25 -3.27 0.36
N THR A 166 4.22 -2.92 -0.50
CA THR A 166 5.52 -3.60 -0.55
C THR A 166 6.23 -3.57 0.80
N LEU A 167 6.26 -2.40 1.48
CA LEU A 167 6.81 -2.28 2.83
C LEU A 167 6.07 -3.15 3.85
N GLU A 168 4.74 -3.17 3.79
CA GLU A 168 3.89 -4.02 4.65
C GLU A 168 4.24 -5.51 4.51
N LEU A 169 4.52 -5.97 3.28
CA LEU A 169 4.88 -7.36 2.97
C LEU A 169 6.31 -7.71 3.37
N ILE A 170 7.27 -6.79 3.20
CA ILE A 170 8.64 -6.99 3.72
C ILE A 170 8.61 -7.13 5.25
N CYS A 171 7.87 -6.25 5.94
CA CYS A 171 7.67 -6.36 7.38
C CYS A 171 7.05 -7.71 7.77
N ALA A 172 6.01 -8.14 7.05
CA ALA A 172 5.35 -9.42 7.28
C ALA A 172 6.31 -10.60 7.12
N HIS A 173 7.14 -10.60 6.07
CA HIS A 173 8.12 -11.63 5.81
C HIS A 173 9.17 -11.73 6.94
N ILE A 174 9.67 -10.59 7.40
CA ILE A 174 10.65 -10.54 8.50
C ILE A 174 10.03 -11.02 9.81
N VAL A 175 8.79 -10.61 10.13
CA VAL A 175 8.07 -11.14 11.30
C VAL A 175 7.82 -12.64 11.15
N GLY A 176 7.51 -13.11 9.94
CA GLY A 176 7.35 -14.52 9.61
C GLY A 176 8.59 -15.34 9.91
N THR A 177 9.76 -14.85 9.51
CA THR A 177 11.03 -15.59 9.55
C THR A 177 11.83 -15.38 10.85
N GLN A 178 11.76 -14.20 11.47
CA GLN A 178 12.56 -13.82 12.65
C GLN A 178 11.71 -13.55 13.90
N GLY A 179 10.38 -13.64 13.78
CA GLY A 179 9.45 -13.27 14.84
C GLY A 179 9.30 -11.75 15.04
N PRO A 180 8.35 -11.32 15.90
CA PRO A 180 8.15 -9.92 16.22
C PRO A 180 9.40 -9.27 16.85
N PRO A 181 9.83 -8.06 16.43
CA PRO A 181 10.96 -7.37 17.02
C PRO A 181 10.63 -6.91 18.44
N PRO A 182 11.55 -6.93 19.42
CA PRO A 182 11.25 -6.53 20.79
C PRO A 182 10.88 -5.05 20.93
N ARG A 183 11.42 -4.17 20.07
CA ARG A 183 11.17 -2.72 20.07
C ARG A 183 10.89 -2.20 18.66
N ILE A 184 10.22 -1.04 18.56
CA ILE A 184 9.90 -0.40 17.27
C ILE A 184 11.18 -0.09 16.47
N GLU A 185 12.20 0.47 17.12
CA GLU A 185 13.50 0.76 16.51
C GLU A 185 14.15 -0.49 15.92
N GLU A 186 14.13 -1.61 16.66
CA GLU A 186 14.71 -2.85 16.15
C GLU A 186 13.91 -3.39 14.96
N GLY A 187 12.58 -3.25 14.96
CA GLY A 187 11.75 -3.60 13.80
C GLY A 187 12.10 -2.80 12.54
N LEU A 188 12.30 -1.49 12.70
CA LEU A 188 12.77 -0.61 11.64
C LEU A 188 14.15 -1.05 11.12
N LEU A 189 15.12 -1.27 12.01
CA LEU A 189 16.48 -1.66 11.65
C LEU A 189 16.52 -3.03 10.96
N ARG A 190 15.72 -4.01 11.41
CA ARG A 190 15.62 -5.31 10.74
C ARG A 190 15.14 -5.18 9.30
N VAL A 191 14.18 -4.28 9.03
CA VAL A 191 13.67 -4.04 7.67
C VAL A 191 14.71 -3.33 6.80
N LEU A 192 15.34 -2.26 7.29
CA LEU A 192 16.40 -1.57 6.54
C LEU A 192 17.59 -2.49 6.26
N THR A 193 17.99 -3.30 7.24
CA THR A 193 19.04 -4.31 7.11
C THR A 193 18.65 -5.37 6.08
N TYR A 194 17.42 -5.89 6.11
CA TYR A 194 16.94 -6.84 5.12
C TYR A 194 17.04 -6.26 3.70
N ILE A 195 16.58 -5.02 3.48
CA ILE A 195 16.67 -4.36 2.18
C ILE A 195 18.13 -4.20 1.74
N ALA A 196 19.00 -3.67 2.61
CA ALA A 196 20.40 -3.39 2.29
C ALA A 196 21.22 -4.67 2.01
N THR A 197 20.98 -5.74 2.76
CA THR A 197 21.79 -6.97 2.70
C THR A 197 21.32 -7.97 1.65
N THR A 198 20.00 -8.15 1.49
CA THR A 198 19.45 -9.06 0.46
C THR A 198 19.37 -8.39 -0.91
N GLU A 199 19.51 -7.07 -0.91
CA GLU A 199 19.24 -6.18 -2.02
C GLU A 199 17.89 -6.42 -2.71
N LEU A 200 16.89 -6.98 -2.02
CA LEU A 200 15.59 -7.36 -2.56
C LEU A 200 15.61 -8.38 -3.71
N LYS A 201 16.72 -9.11 -3.87
CA LYS A 201 16.87 -10.15 -4.92
C LYS A 201 16.16 -11.45 -4.57
N GLN A 202 15.98 -11.71 -3.28
CA GLN A 202 15.32 -12.91 -2.78
C GLN A 202 13.80 -12.80 -2.87
N PRO A 203 13.10 -13.84 -3.38
CA PRO A 203 11.65 -13.87 -3.41
C PRO A 203 11.02 -13.77 -2.03
N VAL A 204 9.93 -13.01 -1.93
CA VAL A 204 9.05 -12.99 -0.76
C VAL A 204 7.67 -13.49 -1.17
N SER A 205 7.28 -14.65 -0.64
CA SER A 205 5.98 -15.26 -0.85
C SER A 205 5.33 -15.68 0.48
N PHE A 206 4.04 -16.01 0.43
CA PHE A 206 3.26 -16.35 1.61
C PHE A 206 2.54 -17.69 1.39
N ALA A 207 2.55 -18.54 2.42
CA ALA A 207 2.09 -19.93 2.31
C ALA A 207 0.57 -20.05 2.10
N ASP A 208 -0.22 -19.12 2.64
CA ASP A 208 -1.68 -19.14 2.56
C ASP A 208 -2.23 -18.53 1.25
N ALA A 209 -1.34 -18.02 0.39
CA ALA A 209 -1.73 -17.49 -0.91
C ALA A 209 -2.05 -18.62 -1.89
N ILE A 210 -3.04 -18.40 -2.75
CA ILE A 210 -3.32 -19.34 -3.84
C ILE A 210 -2.19 -19.31 -4.87
N ARG A 211 -2.12 -20.38 -5.68
CA ARG A 211 -1.20 -20.53 -6.81
C ARG A 211 0.27 -20.46 -6.37
N SER A 212 1.17 -20.57 -7.34
CA SER A 212 2.62 -20.60 -7.12
C SER A 212 3.31 -19.39 -7.74
N CYS A 213 4.44 -19.00 -7.18
CA CYS A 213 5.27 -17.93 -7.71
C CYS A 213 5.75 -18.26 -9.14
N PRO A 214 5.43 -17.44 -10.15
CA PRO A 214 5.93 -17.65 -11.49
C PRO A 214 7.44 -17.38 -11.56
N SER A 215 8.10 -17.99 -12.54
CA SER A 215 9.44 -17.58 -12.92
C SER A 215 9.35 -16.25 -13.66
N THR A 216 10.06 -15.22 -13.19
CA THR A 216 10.02 -13.87 -13.76
C THR A 216 11.42 -13.29 -13.83
N ALA A 217 11.70 -12.50 -14.87
CA ALA A 217 12.91 -11.68 -14.96
C ALA A 217 12.85 -10.40 -14.11
N SER A 218 11.74 -10.16 -13.38
CA SER A 218 11.60 -8.99 -12.50
C SER A 218 12.74 -8.96 -11.46
N PRO A 219 13.42 -7.82 -11.30
CA PRO A 219 14.57 -7.71 -10.40
C PRO A 219 14.16 -7.80 -8.92
N VAL A 220 12.90 -7.47 -8.60
CA VAL A 220 12.31 -7.63 -7.27
C VAL A 220 11.06 -8.51 -7.38
N ARG A 221 10.96 -9.51 -6.50
CA ARG A 221 9.89 -10.52 -6.50
C ARG A 221 9.23 -10.60 -5.13
N ILE A 222 8.26 -9.72 -4.89
CA ILE A 222 7.45 -9.71 -3.67
C ILE A 222 6.01 -9.96 -4.08
N PHE A 223 5.41 -11.03 -3.59
CA PHE A 223 4.12 -11.52 -4.06
C PHE A 223 2.97 -11.15 -3.12
N ASP A 224 1.78 -10.97 -3.70
CA ASP A 224 0.54 -10.73 -2.96
C ASP A 224 0.27 -11.89 -1.98
N PRO A 225 0.01 -11.61 -0.69
CA PRO A 225 -0.24 -12.65 0.32
C PRO A 225 -1.52 -13.45 0.08
N THR A 226 -2.32 -13.08 -0.92
CA THR A 226 -3.53 -13.82 -1.30
C THR A 226 -3.38 -14.59 -2.60
N ASN A 227 -2.46 -14.23 -3.49
CA ASN A 227 -2.21 -14.91 -4.76
C ASN A 227 -0.75 -14.76 -5.19
N ASN A 228 0.01 -15.85 -5.12
CA ASN A 228 1.45 -15.86 -5.40
C ASN A 228 1.80 -15.63 -6.88
N GLU A 229 0.84 -15.59 -7.80
CA GLU A 229 1.11 -15.15 -9.18
C GLU A 229 1.27 -13.63 -9.31
N ASN A 230 0.73 -12.87 -8.37
CA ASN A 230 0.74 -11.40 -8.44
C ASN A 230 2.02 -10.86 -7.80
N ASN A 231 3.04 -10.58 -8.61
CA ASN A 231 4.21 -9.83 -8.15
C ASN A 231 3.83 -8.35 -7.95
N VAL A 232 3.73 -7.90 -6.69
CA VAL A 232 3.36 -6.51 -6.36
C VAL A 232 4.47 -5.51 -6.72
N THR A 233 5.69 -6.00 -7.00
CA THR A 233 6.83 -5.22 -7.48
C THR A 233 7.14 -5.46 -8.95
N SER A 234 6.18 -5.93 -9.75
CA SER A 234 6.39 -6.26 -11.17
C SER A 234 6.90 -5.12 -12.04
N ARG A 235 6.65 -3.86 -11.63
CA ARG A 235 7.05 -2.63 -12.33
C ARG A 235 8.41 -2.09 -11.91
N LEU A 236 8.95 -2.62 -10.82
CA LEU A 236 10.18 -2.13 -10.23
C LEU A 236 11.33 -2.61 -11.12
N GLY A 237 12.04 -1.67 -11.75
CA GLY A 237 13.20 -1.97 -12.56
C GLY A 237 14.47 -2.11 -11.72
N GLU A 238 15.56 -2.49 -12.37
CA GLU A 238 16.84 -2.73 -11.71
C GLU A 238 17.44 -1.44 -11.14
N GLN A 239 17.23 -0.31 -11.83
CA GLN A 239 17.72 0.98 -11.37
C GLN A 239 16.95 1.44 -10.13
N GLU A 240 15.62 1.35 -10.14
CA GLU A 240 14.78 1.68 -8.98
C GLU A 240 15.12 0.79 -7.79
N ARG A 241 15.36 -0.52 -8.02
CA ARG A 241 15.82 -1.45 -6.96
C ARG A 241 17.11 -0.97 -6.32
N ARG A 242 18.13 -0.62 -7.13
CA ARG A 242 19.41 -0.12 -6.63
C ARG A 242 19.26 1.16 -5.83
N THR A 243 18.41 2.08 -6.28
CA THR A 243 18.11 3.32 -5.55
C THR A 243 17.50 3.00 -4.18
N ILE A 244 16.52 2.10 -4.10
CA ILE A 244 15.91 1.67 -2.82
C ILE A 244 16.96 1.09 -1.88
N VAL A 245 17.84 0.22 -2.40
CA VAL A 245 18.89 -0.43 -1.61
C VAL A 245 19.91 0.58 -1.08
N ALA A 246 20.35 1.52 -1.91
CA ALA A 246 21.27 2.59 -1.50
C ALA A 246 20.65 3.45 -0.39
N ARG A 247 19.42 3.93 -0.58
CA ARG A 247 18.72 4.73 0.44
C ARG A 247 18.48 3.99 1.74
N ALA A 248 18.29 2.67 1.69
CA ALA A 248 18.15 1.85 2.88
C ALA A 248 19.48 1.67 3.61
N ALA A 249 20.59 1.55 2.87
CA ALA A 249 21.93 1.48 3.43
C ALA A 249 22.32 2.81 4.10
N ASP A 250 22.09 3.95 3.44
CA ASP A 250 22.34 5.29 4.01
C ASP A 250 21.58 5.48 5.34
N ALA A 251 20.27 5.18 5.34
CA ALA A 251 19.46 5.29 6.55
C ALA A 251 19.93 4.34 7.66
N LEU A 252 20.36 3.12 7.30
CA LEU A 252 20.87 2.15 8.26
C LEU A 252 22.19 2.61 8.90
N GLU A 253 23.09 3.21 8.11
CA GLU A 253 24.34 3.78 8.61
C GLU A 253 24.06 4.92 9.59
N THR A 254 23.23 5.90 9.20
CA THR A 254 22.87 7.05 10.04
C THR A 254 22.21 6.59 11.36
N LEU A 255 21.30 5.61 11.32
CA LEU A 255 20.64 5.11 12.53
C LEU A 255 21.55 4.27 13.42
N ASN A 256 22.48 3.48 12.83
CA ASN A 256 23.46 2.75 13.64
C ASN A 256 24.46 3.70 14.30
N TYR A 257 24.87 4.77 13.62
CA TYR A 257 25.67 5.83 14.24
C TYR A 257 24.92 6.49 15.41
N ALA A 258 23.63 6.80 15.24
CA ALA A 258 22.80 7.37 16.30
C ALA A 258 22.77 6.51 17.58
N ARG A 259 22.93 5.18 17.45
CA ARG A 259 22.96 4.22 18.57
C ARG A 259 24.29 4.17 19.32
N THR A 260 25.38 4.64 18.72
CA THR A 260 26.71 4.64 19.34
C THR A 260 27.09 5.98 19.96
N VAL A 261 26.38 7.06 19.59
CA VAL A 261 26.63 8.40 20.09
C VAL A 261 25.98 8.63 21.46
N ASP A 262 26.75 9.14 22.42
CA ASP A 262 26.32 9.43 23.80
C ASP A 262 25.73 10.86 23.98
N ALA A 263 25.54 11.59 22.87
CA ALA A 263 25.01 12.95 22.86
C ALA A 263 23.59 13.00 22.29
N LYS A 264 22.60 13.26 23.17
CA LYS A 264 21.16 13.34 22.82
C LYS A 264 20.86 14.27 21.64
N GLY A 265 21.59 15.39 21.52
CA GLY A 265 21.45 16.33 20.41
C GLY A 265 21.80 15.69 19.07
N THR A 266 22.99 15.08 18.98
CA THR A 266 23.47 14.38 17.78
C THR A 266 22.60 13.18 17.44
N THR A 267 22.18 12.38 18.42
CA THR A 267 21.19 11.30 18.19
C THR A 267 19.94 11.87 17.52
N MET A 268 19.36 12.95 18.06
CA MET A 268 18.16 13.57 17.47
C MET A 268 18.38 14.09 16.05
N GLU A 269 19.56 14.63 15.74
CA GLU A 269 19.92 15.07 14.39
C GLU A 269 19.94 13.91 13.40
N CYS A 270 20.57 12.80 13.74
CA CYS A 270 20.58 11.59 12.90
C CYS A 270 19.16 11.06 12.63
N TRP A 271 18.29 11.03 13.64
CA TRP A 271 16.90 10.62 13.44
C TRP A 271 16.13 11.61 12.54
N LYS A 272 16.38 12.91 12.65
CA LYS A 272 15.78 13.93 11.77
C LYS A 272 16.29 13.87 10.34
N GLU A 273 17.54 13.45 10.13
CA GLU A 273 18.07 13.21 8.79
C GLU A 273 17.26 12.12 8.06
N VAL A 274 16.95 11.03 8.76
CA VAL A 274 16.21 9.89 8.19
C VAL A 274 14.69 10.15 8.08
N PHE A 275 14.10 10.83 9.06
CA PHE A 275 12.64 10.99 9.18
C PHE A 275 12.12 12.41 9.00
N GLY A 276 13.01 13.35 8.67
CA GLY A 276 12.70 14.76 8.46
C GLY A 276 12.69 15.60 9.75
N PRO A 277 12.70 16.94 9.59
CA PRO A 277 12.96 17.89 10.68
C PRO A 277 11.86 17.93 11.76
N SER A 278 10.63 17.50 11.44
CA SER A 278 9.53 17.40 12.40
C SER A 278 9.59 16.14 13.27
N PHE A 279 10.51 15.20 13.01
CA PHE A 279 10.64 14.00 13.82
C PHE A 279 11.05 14.33 15.26
N ARG A 280 10.47 13.60 16.21
CA ARG A 280 10.69 13.76 17.65
C ARG A 280 10.73 12.37 18.29
N ILE A 281 11.62 12.21 19.26
CA ILE A 281 11.66 11.08 20.18
C ILE A 281 11.19 11.64 21.51
N GLU A 282 10.03 11.19 21.98
CA GLU A 282 9.51 11.54 23.30
C GLU A 282 9.97 10.47 24.29
N GLU A 283 10.47 10.89 25.45
CA GLU A 283 10.67 9.98 26.59
C GLU A 283 9.29 9.65 27.14
N VAL A 284 8.96 8.37 27.21
CA VAL A 284 7.74 7.84 27.84
C VAL A 284 8.09 7.35 29.23
#